data_AF-A0A961DP51-F1
#
_entry.id   AF-A0A961DP51-F1
#
_cell.length_a   1.000
_cell.length_b   1.000
_cell.length_c   1.000
_cell.angle_alpha   90.00
_cell.angle_beta   90.00
_cell.angle_gamma   90.00
#
_symmetry.space_group_name_H-M   'P 1'
#
loop_
_entity.id
_entity.type
_entity.pdbx_description
1 polymer ?
#
loop_
_entity_poly.entity_id
_entity_poly.type
_entity_poly.pdbx_seq_one_letter_code
_entity_poly.pdbx_strand_id
1 'polypeptide(L)' 'MSDQPPLPDGSYDVFIVDAMAHPDDEQRVAGVEITITAGEHKGASFALAATGLAGSDIELIGLPATLTVVEGEPKLTLD' A
#
# COMPACT_ATOMS: atom_id res chain seq x y z
N MET A 1 5.43 -7.23 15.69
CA MET A 1 3.97 -6.97 15.72
C MET A 1 3.83 -5.47 15.66
N SER A 2 3.46 -4.92 14.50
CA SER A 2 3.38 -3.48 14.30
C SER A 2 2.15 -2.95 15.03
N ASP A 3 2.36 -2.27 16.15
CA ASP A 3 1.33 -1.60 16.97
C ASP A 3 0.98 -0.25 16.35
N GLN A 4 0.60 -0.24 15.07
CA GLN A 4 0.17 0.99 14.41
C GLN A 4 -1.35 1.11 14.54
N PRO A 5 -1.88 2.19 15.15
CA PRO A 5 -3.31 2.37 15.28
C PRO A 5 -3.98 2.35 13.91
N PRO A 6 -5.23 1.83 13.82
CA PRO A 6 -5.96 1.75 12.56
C PRO A 6 -6.08 3.15 11.95
N LEU A 7 -5.76 3.26 10.66
CA LEU A 7 -5.89 4.50 9.91
C LEU A 7 -7.39 4.87 9.80
N PRO A 8 -7.79 6.12 10.07
CA PRO A 8 -9.18 6.53 9.91
C PRO A 8 -9.68 6.35 8.47
N ASP A 9 -11.01 6.35 8.31
CA ASP A 9 -11.61 6.42 6.98
C ASP A 9 -11.21 7.72 6.29
N GLY A 10 -10.85 7.63 5.00
CA GLY A 10 -10.30 8.76 4.27
C GLY A 10 -9.56 8.36 2.99
N SER A 11 -8.98 9.36 2.34
CA SER A 11 -8.13 9.19 1.15
C SER A 11 -6.74 9.76 1.46
N TYR A 12 -5.72 9.00 1.07
CA TYR A 12 -4.33 9.26 1.42
C TYR A 12 -3.45 9.12 0.18
N ASP A 13 -2.65 10.14 -0.10
CA ASP A 13 -1.61 10.08 -1.12
C ASP A 13 -0.41 9.31 -0.55
N VAL A 14 -0.01 8.24 -1.22
CA VAL A 14 1.05 7.34 -0.76
C VAL A 14 2.05 7.04 -1.87
N PHE A 15 3.19 6.47 -1.49
CA PHE A 15 4.08 5.78 -2.42
C PHE A 15 4.42 4.39 -1.87
N ILE A 16 4.72 3.46 -2.77
CA ILE A 16 5.14 2.11 -2.40
C ILE A 16 6.63 2.14 -2.02
N VAL A 17 6.96 1.70 -0.80
CA VAL A 17 8.35 1.60 -0.32
C VAL A 17 8.93 0.19 -0.46
N ASP A 18 8.07 -0.82 -0.38
CA ASP A 18 8.44 -2.22 -0.53
C ASP A 18 7.28 -3.01 -1.14
N ALA A 19 7.62 -4.11 -1.80
CA ALA A 19 6.65 -5.00 -2.41
C ALA A 19 7.13 -6.44 -2.32
N MET A 20 6.20 -7.36 -2.02
CA MET A 20 6.48 -8.77 -1.87
C MET A 20 5.95 -9.54 -3.08
N ALA A 21 6.84 -10.12 -3.88
CA ALA A 21 6.46 -10.96 -5.01
C ALA A 21 5.46 -12.07 -4.62
N HIS A 22 4.49 -12.33 -5.49
CA HIS A 22 3.58 -13.44 -5.29
C HIS A 22 4.29 -14.77 -5.59
N PRO A 23 4.16 -15.80 -4.73
CA PRO A 23 4.93 -17.04 -4.87
C PRO A 23 4.66 -17.81 -6.17
N ASP A 24 3.44 -17.66 -6.70
CA ASP A 24 2.99 -18.37 -7.90
C ASP A 24 3.00 -17.51 -9.19
N ASP A 25 3.25 -16.19 -9.08
CA ASP A 25 3.14 -15.27 -10.21
C ASP A 25 4.06 -14.05 -10.03
N GLU A 26 5.16 -14.01 -10.77
CA GLU A 26 6.17 -12.94 -10.72
C GLU A 26 5.66 -11.58 -11.23
N GLN A 27 4.50 -11.54 -11.89
CA GLN A 27 3.84 -10.31 -12.34
C GLN A 27 2.75 -9.83 -11.37
N ARG A 28 2.75 -10.37 -10.16
CA ARG A 28 1.84 -10.00 -9.08
C ARG A 28 2.61 -9.90 -7.77
N VAL A 29 2.00 -9.19 -6.83
CA VAL A 29 2.50 -9.11 -5.45
C VAL A 29 1.49 -9.64 -4.44
N ALA A 30 2.02 -10.27 -3.38
CA ALA A 30 1.25 -10.75 -2.24
C ALA A 30 1.04 -9.66 -1.18
N GLY A 31 1.86 -8.62 -1.19
CA GLY A 31 1.74 -7.49 -0.28
C GLY A 31 2.63 -6.33 -0.68
N VAL A 32 2.35 -5.16 -0.10
CA VAL A 32 3.11 -3.94 -0.29
C VAL A 32 3.25 -3.21 1.04
N GLU A 33 4.36 -2.50 1.19
CA GLU A 33 4.49 -1.46 2.21
C GLU A 33 4.37 -0.09 1.53
N ILE A 34 3.56 0.77 2.12
CA ILE A 34 3.28 2.11 1.61
C ILE A 34 3.61 3.17 2.66
N THR A 35 3.93 4.37 2.23
CA THR A 35 4.14 5.53 3.11
C THR A 35 3.26 6.70 2.68
N ILE A 36 2.55 7.30 3.63
CA ILE A 36 1.71 8.49 3.41
C ILE A 36 2.58 9.73 3.18
N THR A 37 2.32 10.47 2.11
CA THR A 37 3.14 11.59 1.64
C THR A 37 2.65 12.96 2.09
N ALA A 38 1.38 13.07 2.46
CA ALA A 38 0.71 14.33 2.77
C ALA A 38 -0.32 14.20 3.91
N GLY A 39 -0.79 15.34 4.43
CA GLY A 39 -1.82 15.39 5.46
C GLY A 39 -1.34 15.07 6.88
N GLU A 40 -2.29 14.87 7.78
CA GLU A 40 -2.06 14.66 9.23
C GLU A 40 -1.24 13.40 9.52
N HIS A 41 -1.35 12.37 8.68
CA HIS A 41 -0.67 11.08 8.84
C HIS A 41 0.61 10.97 8.01
N LYS A 42 1.16 12.09 7.51
CA LYS A 42 2.39 12.08 6.71
C LYS A 42 3.54 11.36 7.41
N GLY A 43 4.22 10.49 6.67
CA GLY A 43 5.36 9.71 7.14
C GLY A 43 4.98 8.41 7.84
N ALA A 44 3.69 8.14 8.05
CA ALA A 44 3.24 6.83 8.54
C ALA A 44 3.37 5.76 7.44
N SER A 45 3.85 4.57 7.81
CA SER A 45 4.03 3.44 6.90
C SER A 45 3.13 2.27 7.25
N PHE A 46 2.48 1.67 6.26
CA PHE A 46 1.53 0.58 6.46
C PHE A 46 1.87 -0.60 5.56
N ALA A 47 1.81 -1.81 6.11
CA ALA A 47 1.88 -3.04 5.34
C ALA A 47 0.46 -3.49 4.96
N LEU A 48 0.24 -3.74 3.67
CA LEU A 48 -1.03 -4.18 3.10
C LEU A 48 -0.87 -5.54 2.43
N ALA A 49 -1.82 -6.44 2.67
CA ALA A 49 -1.96 -7.65 1.87
C ALA A 49 -2.60 -7.29 0.52
N ALA A 50 -2.01 -7.76 -0.58
CA ALA A 50 -2.48 -7.49 -1.92
C ALA A 50 -3.13 -8.75 -2.51
N THR A 51 -4.38 -8.64 -2.96
CA THR A 51 -5.14 -9.76 -3.55
C THR A 51 -5.34 -9.63 -5.06
N GLY A 52 -4.76 -8.62 -5.71
CA GLY A 52 -4.98 -8.34 -7.13
C GLY A 52 -4.13 -7.22 -7.73
N LEU A 53 -3.03 -6.84 -7.08
CA LEU A 53 -2.14 -5.81 -7.61
C LEU A 53 -1.24 -6.41 -8.69
N ALA A 54 -1.29 -5.83 -9.89
CA ALA A 54 -0.49 -6.25 -11.05
C ALA A 54 0.83 -5.48 -11.11
N GLY A 55 1.87 -6.14 -11.61
CA GLY A 55 3.24 -5.64 -11.65
C GLY A 55 4.16 -6.50 -10.78
N SER A 56 5.44 -6.53 -11.15
CA SER A 56 6.47 -7.16 -10.32
C SER A 56 6.76 -6.35 -9.06
N ASP A 57 7.35 -7.00 -8.06
CA ASP A 57 7.81 -6.36 -6.82
C ASP A 57 8.74 -5.17 -7.07
N ILE A 58 9.67 -5.29 -8.02
CA ILE A 58 10.62 -4.22 -8.35
C ILE A 58 9.94 -3.05 -9.07
N GLU A 59 9.01 -3.32 -9.98
CA GLU A 59 8.33 -2.28 -10.77
C GLU A 59 7.41 -1.40 -9.91
N LEU A 60 6.85 -1.96 -8.83
CA LEU A 60 5.92 -1.25 -7.97
C LEU A 60 6.62 -0.28 -7.02
N ILE A 61 7.87 -0.55 -6.64
CA ILE A 61 8.60 0.29 -5.68
C ILE A 61 8.80 1.71 -6.23
N GLY A 62 8.43 2.70 -5.43
CA GLY A 62 8.51 4.12 -5.76
C GLY A 62 7.32 4.65 -6.55
N LEU A 63 6.37 3.81 -6.97
CA LEU A 63 5.18 4.29 -7.65
C LEU A 63 4.27 5.08 -6.70
N PRO A 64 3.72 6.22 -7.16
CA PRO A 64 2.66 6.91 -6.45
C PRO A 64 1.37 6.09 -6.51
N ALA A 65 0.58 6.19 -5.44
CA ALA A 65 -0.71 5.55 -5.34
C ALA A 65 -1.62 6.33 -4.40
N THR A 66 -2.92 6.03 -4.50
CA THR A 66 -3.94 6.51 -3.57
C THR A 66 -4.41 5.35 -2.70
N LEU A 67 -4.31 5.47 -1.38
CA LEU A 67 -4.97 4.60 -0.42
C LEU A 67 -6.31 5.23 -0.03
N THR A 68 -7.41 4.51 -0.24
CA THR A 68 -8.73 4.85 0.30
C THR A 68 -9.08 3.87 1.41
N VAL A 69 -9.55 4.36 2.56
CA VAL A 69 -10.07 3.55 3.66
C VAL A 69 -11.56 3.89 3.82
N VAL A 70 -12.41 2.87 3.74
CA VAL A 70 -13.87 3.00 3.95
C VAL A 70 -14.31 1.89 4.88
N GLU A 71 -14.97 2.24 5.99
CA GLU A 71 -15.37 1.29 7.02
C GLU A 71 -14.19 0.43 7.54
N GLY A 72 -12.98 1.03 7.58
CA GLY A 72 -11.74 0.36 7.95
C GLY A 72 -11.15 -0.57 6.88
N GLU A 73 -11.77 -0.69 5.70
CA GLU A 73 -11.25 -1.52 4.60
C GLU A 73 -10.33 -0.71 3.66
N PRO A 74 -9.04 -1.09 3.54
CA PRO A 74 -8.10 -0.39 2.68
C PRO A 74 -8.22 -0.84 1.22
N LYS A 75 -8.25 0.13 0.30
CA LYS A 75 -8.14 -0.06 -1.15
C LYS A 75 -7.03 0.82 -1.70
N LEU A 76 -6.01 0.19 -2.29
CA LEU A 76 -4.92 0.87 -2.97
C LEU A 76 -5.22 0.96 -4.48
N THR A 77 -5.00 2.13 -5.07
CA THR A 77 -5.09 2.36 -6.52
C THR A 77 -3.80 3.02 -7.00
N LEU A 78 -3.15 2.46 -8.01
CA LEU A 78 -1.97 3.06 -8.65
C LEU A 78 -2.42 4.20 -9.57
N ASP A 79 -1.58 5.24 -9.69
CA ASP A 79 -1.85 6.41 -10.56
C ASP A 79 -1.46 6.19 -12.04
#